data_AF-A0A1F3Y2K8-F1
#
_entry.id   AF-A0A1F3Y2K8-F1
#
_cell.length_a   1.000
_cell.length_b   1.000
_cell.length_c   1.000
_cell.angle_alpha   90.00
_cell.angle_beta   90.00
_cell.angle_gamma   90.00
#
_symmetry.space_group_name_H-M   'P 1'
#
loop_
_entity.id
_entity.type
_entity.pdbx_description
1 polymer ?
#
loop_
_entity_poly.entity_id
_entity_poly.type
_entity_poly.pdbx_seq_one_letter_code
_entity_poly.pdbx_strand_id
1 'polypeptide(L)'
;MRLFPEHVAAVVMPNHFHILLPEEAKSENIPQKMGAFIATISKQKRLEKLWQKIPAPALIPDHYHLRRQVRYLALNPCRKGLCADPLEWLWSSYREAMGAAVVSKDFGGRLAQSLRLSHAGFRVRFHSYVSGDPSVKVAGTPPPIPASPHVWAEHSITEVLRASAAALRLHPSEVRHRGPLRILFVHMAKRHGWGRIKLLAEFCKITSCAVIKILHYSSPEGIDAADLCLGDVRLTSALKESFDLLN
;
A
#
# COMPACT_ATOMS: atom_id res chain seq x y z
N MET A 1 4.16 -7.51 3.40
CA MET A 1 3.35 -8.06 2.29
C MET A 1 4.22 -8.70 1.21
N ARG A 2 5.30 -8.07 0.75
CA ARG A 2 6.24 -8.69 -0.22
C ARG A 2 6.84 -10.04 0.22
N LEU A 3 6.97 -10.29 1.53
CA LEU A 3 7.45 -11.58 2.07
C LEU A 3 6.46 -12.74 1.85
N PHE A 4 5.18 -12.42 1.62
CA PHE A 4 4.08 -13.36 1.43
C PHE A 4 3.25 -12.92 0.22
N PRO A 5 3.77 -12.98 -1.02
CA PRO A 5 3.05 -12.53 -2.21
C PRO A 5 1.69 -13.23 -2.43
N GLU A 6 1.54 -14.43 -1.88
CA GLU A 6 0.34 -15.26 -1.90
C GLU A 6 -0.76 -14.82 -0.93
N HIS A 7 -0.50 -13.87 -0.02
CA HIS A 7 -1.47 -13.46 1.00
C HIS A 7 -2.83 -13.02 0.41
N VAL A 8 -3.89 -13.39 1.10
CA VAL A 8 -5.28 -12.99 0.80
C VAL A 8 -5.58 -11.63 1.44
N ALA A 9 -5.13 -11.45 2.68
CA ALA A 9 -5.18 -10.16 3.36
C ALA A 9 -4.07 -10.06 4.41
N ALA A 10 -3.62 -8.84 4.69
CA ALA A 10 -2.65 -8.58 5.73
C ALA A 10 -2.83 -7.17 6.30
N VAL A 11 -2.45 -6.99 7.56
CA VAL A 11 -2.29 -5.67 8.18
C VAL A 11 -1.13 -5.72 9.17
N VAL A 12 -0.27 -4.72 9.14
CA VAL A 12 0.79 -4.52 10.12
C VAL A 12 0.44 -3.29 10.94
N MET A 13 0.51 -3.42 12.24
CA MET A 13 0.21 -2.37 13.22
C MET A 13 1.38 -2.21 14.19
N PRO A 14 1.42 -1.15 15.00
CA PRO A 14 2.59 -0.85 15.83
C PRO A 14 3.02 -1.98 16.77
N ASN A 15 2.08 -2.78 17.28
CA ASN A 15 2.33 -3.82 18.28
C ASN A 15 2.03 -5.25 17.81
N HIS A 16 1.41 -5.46 16.64
CA HIS A 16 1.15 -6.78 16.07
C HIS A 16 0.84 -6.72 14.58
N PHE A 17 0.73 -7.88 13.95
CA PHE A 17 0.28 -8.00 12.57
C PHE A 17 -0.69 -9.16 12.43
N HIS A 18 -1.54 -9.10 11.41
CA HIS A 18 -2.40 -10.20 10.99
C HIS A 18 -2.12 -10.52 9.53
N ILE A 19 -2.15 -11.81 9.20
CA ILE A 19 -2.01 -12.28 7.83
C ILE A 19 -2.95 -13.46 7.59
N LEU A 20 -3.63 -13.43 6.45
CA LEU A 20 -4.42 -14.54 5.91
C LEU A 20 -3.67 -15.07 4.68
N LEU A 21 -3.38 -16.36 4.70
CA LEU A 21 -2.71 -17.08 3.63
C LEU A 21 -3.66 -18.12 3.05
N PRO A 22 -3.56 -18.42 1.74
CA PRO A 22 -4.32 -19.51 1.16
C PRO A 22 -3.89 -20.84 1.77
N GLU A 23 -4.78 -21.83 1.79
CA GLU A 23 -4.50 -23.11 2.43
C GLU A 23 -3.31 -23.84 1.77
N GLU A 24 -3.15 -23.66 0.46
CA GLU A 24 -2.08 -24.24 -0.34
C GLU A 24 -0.71 -23.59 -0.06
N ALA A 25 -0.68 -22.43 0.63
CA ALA A 25 0.57 -21.83 1.13
C ALA A 25 1.19 -22.61 2.31
N LYS A 26 0.55 -23.70 2.76
CA LYS A 26 1.01 -24.60 3.84
C LYS A 26 2.40 -25.23 3.60
N SER A 27 3.03 -25.11 2.43
CA SER A 27 4.34 -25.70 2.16
C SER A 27 5.51 -24.96 2.84
N GLU A 28 5.83 -25.46 4.04
CA GLU A 28 7.15 -25.62 4.67
C GLU A 28 7.92 -24.41 5.22
N ASN A 29 7.60 -23.16 4.88
CA ASN A 29 8.45 -22.03 5.30
C ASN A 29 7.76 -20.84 5.96
N ILE A 30 6.46 -20.91 6.32
CA ILE A 30 5.76 -19.79 6.97
C ILE A 30 6.38 -19.43 8.32
N PRO A 31 6.59 -20.37 9.28
CA PRO A 31 7.21 -20.03 10.56
C PRO A 31 8.61 -19.43 10.42
N GLN A 32 9.42 -19.92 9.47
CA GLN A 32 10.76 -19.44 9.18
C GLN A 32 10.73 -18.02 8.59
N LYS A 33 9.86 -17.78 7.59
CA LYS A 33 9.65 -16.45 7.00
C LYS A 33 9.16 -15.45 8.05
N MET A 34 8.20 -15.85 8.90
CA MET A 34 7.70 -15.03 10.00
C MET A 34 8.81 -14.76 11.03
N GLY A 35 9.61 -15.77 11.39
CA GLY A 35 10.75 -15.63 12.30
C GLY A 35 11.81 -14.67 11.76
N ALA A 36 12.16 -14.77 10.48
CA ALA A 36 13.11 -13.86 9.83
C ALA A 36 12.57 -12.41 9.77
N PHE A 37 11.28 -12.24 9.48
CA PHE A 37 10.61 -10.94 9.51
C PHE A 37 10.65 -10.32 10.91
N ILE A 38 10.25 -11.08 11.92
CA ILE A 38 10.27 -10.68 13.32
C ILE A 38 11.70 -10.31 13.76
N ALA A 39 12.70 -11.14 13.43
CA ALA A 39 14.10 -10.88 13.76
C ALA A 39 14.60 -9.57 13.11
N THR A 40 14.20 -9.31 11.87
CA THR A 40 14.54 -8.06 11.17
C THR A 40 13.95 -6.85 11.87
N ILE A 41 12.65 -6.90 12.22
CA ILE A 41 11.99 -5.81 12.95
C ILE A 41 12.63 -5.62 14.32
N SER A 42 12.83 -6.69 15.08
CA SER A 42 13.44 -6.63 16.41
C SER A 42 14.83 -6.00 16.35
N LYS A 43 15.64 -6.34 15.35
CA LYS A 43 16.95 -5.72 15.13
C LYS A 43 16.84 -4.24 14.79
N GLN A 44 15.92 -3.85 13.90
CA GLN A 44 15.70 -2.46 13.52
C GLN A 44 15.23 -1.61 14.70
N LYS A 45 14.30 -2.14 15.49
CA LYS A 45 13.70 -1.47 16.66
C LYS A 45 14.48 -1.64 17.96
N ARG A 46 15.62 -2.36 17.93
CA ARG A 46 16.43 -2.71 19.10
C ARG A 46 15.60 -3.35 20.23
N LEU A 47 14.65 -4.22 19.86
CA LEU A 47 13.78 -4.93 20.80
C LEU A 47 14.43 -6.27 21.16
N GLU A 48 14.67 -6.50 22.45
CA GLU A 48 15.39 -7.70 22.90
C GLU A 48 14.50 -8.94 23.00
N LYS A 49 13.26 -8.81 23.51
CA LYS A 49 12.28 -9.91 23.63
C LYS A 49 10.88 -9.32 23.87
N LEU A 50 10.00 -9.37 22.87
CA LEU A 50 8.60 -8.95 23.05
C LEU A 50 7.60 -9.73 22.20
N TRP A 51 8.05 -10.55 21.25
CA TRP A 51 7.14 -11.33 20.43
C TRP A 51 6.68 -12.57 21.19
N GLN A 52 5.39 -12.63 21.48
CA GLN A 52 4.73 -13.84 21.94
C GLN A 52 4.94 -14.96 20.91
N LYS A 53 4.93 -16.22 21.38
CA LYS A 53 5.02 -17.38 20.49
C LYS A 53 3.93 -17.27 19.43
N ILE A 54 4.32 -17.43 18.16
CA ILE A 54 3.36 -17.43 17.04
C ILE A 54 2.34 -18.55 17.30
N PRO A 55 1.04 -18.24 17.43
CA PRO A 55 0.02 -19.25 17.63
C PRO A 55 -0.09 -20.15 16.40
N ALA A 56 -0.60 -21.37 16.57
CA ALA A 56 -0.92 -22.22 15.44
C ALA A 56 -1.94 -21.50 14.53
N PRO A 57 -1.81 -21.61 13.19
CA PRO A 57 -2.76 -20.99 12.28
C PRO A 57 -4.15 -21.60 12.47
N ALA A 58 -5.18 -20.75 12.55
CA ALA A 58 -6.56 -21.18 12.57
C ALA A 58 -7.12 -21.24 11.15
N LEU A 59 -7.82 -22.33 10.80
CA LEU A 59 -8.49 -22.45 9.51
C LEU A 59 -9.72 -21.55 9.45
N ILE A 60 -9.92 -20.93 8.29
CA ILE A 60 -11.15 -20.20 7.99
C ILE A 60 -12.14 -21.20 7.40
N PRO A 61 -13.31 -21.42 8.02
CA PRO A 61 -14.18 -22.55 7.68
C PRO A 61 -14.86 -22.41 6.31
N ASP A 62 -15.14 -21.18 5.87
CA ASP A 62 -15.79 -20.93 4.59
C ASP A 62 -15.52 -19.51 4.05
N HIS A 63 -15.98 -19.26 2.82
CA HIS A 63 -15.82 -17.97 2.14
C HIS A 63 -16.57 -16.79 2.80
N TYR A 64 -17.67 -17.04 3.55
CA TYR A 64 -18.37 -15.99 4.29
C TYR A 64 -17.54 -15.54 5.51
N HIS A 65 -16.95 -16.49 6.23
CA HIS A 65 -15.97 -16.21 7.28
C HIS A 65 -14.74 -15.50 6.70
N LEU A 66 -14.23 -15.95 5.55
CA LEU A 66 -13.11 -15.26 4.89
C LEU A 66 -13.44 -13.80 4.60
N ARG A 67 -14.62 -13.52 4.03
CA ARG A 67 -15.07 -12.15 3.74
C ARG A 67 -15.15 -11.28 5.00
N ARG A 68 -15.60 -11.84 6.13
CA ARG A 68 -15.61 -11.14 7.43
C ARG A 68 -14.20 -10.90 7.96
N GLN A 69 -13.29 -11.88 7.86
CA GLN A 69 -11.91 -11.75 8.31
C GLN A 69 -11.13 -10.73 7.48
N VAL A 70 -11.28 -10.73 6.15
CA VAL A 70 -10.67 -9.72 5.27
C VAL A 70 -11.13 -8.30 5.65
N ARG A 71 -12.44 -8.11 5.91
CA ARG A 71 -12.97 -6.82 6.40
C ARG A 71 -12.43 -6.47 7.78
N TYR A 72 -12.37 -7.43 8.70
CA TYR A 72 -11.82 -7.22 10.04
C TYR A 72 -10.36 -6.75 9.99
N LEU A 73 -9.52 -7.37 9.15
CA LEU A 73 -8.12 -6.97 8.96
C LEU A 73 -8.03 -5.53 8.41
N ALA A 74 -8.82 -5.20 7.39
CA ALA A 74 -8.84 -3.85 6.81
C ALA A 74 -9.25 -2.78 7.84
N LEU A 75 -10.19 -3.10 8.72
CA LEU A 75 -10.76 -2.19 9.73
C LEU A 75 -10.03 -2.19 11.07
N ASN A 76 -9.04 -3.07 11.27
CA ASN A 76 -8.37 -3.17 12.55
C ASN A 76 -7.71 -1.86 13.00
N PRO A 77 -7.01 -1.12 12.10
CA PRO A 77 -6.46 0.19 12.44
C PRO A 77 -7.54 1.19 12.89
N CYS A 78 -8.69 1.25 12.19
CA CYS A 78 -9.81 2.12 12.56
C CYS A 78 -10.40 1.76 13.93
N ARG A 79 -10.62 0.47 14.17
CA ARG A 79 -11.15 -0.03 15.46
C ARG A 79 -10.19 0.17 16.63
N LYS A 80 -8.90 0.38 16.35
CA LYS A 80 -7.87 0.73 17.33
C LYS A 80 -7.61 2.23 17.44
N GLY A 81 -8.37 3.07 16.71
CA GLY A 81 -8.24 4.52 16.71
C GLY A 81 -6.95 5.02 16.04
N LEU A 82 -6.31 4.20 15.20
CA LEU A 82 -5.06 4.57 14.52
C LEU A 82 -5.32 5.39 13.25
N CYS A 83 -6.52 5.34 12.68
CA CYS A 83 -6.94 6.12 11.53
C CYS A 83 -8.47 6.20 11.45
N ALA A 84 -9.01 7.16 10.69
CA ALA A 84 -10.46 7.32 10.55
C ALA A 84 -11.04 6.47 9.42
N ASP A 85 -10.24 6.17 8.40
CA ASP A 85 -10.63 5.41 7.21
C ASP A 85 -9.58 4.30 6.90
N PRO A 86 -9.99 3.09 6.50
CA PRO A 86 -9.05 2.01 6.18
C PRO A 86 -8.10 2.33 5.02
N LEU A 87 -8.40 3.30 4.14
CA LEU A 87 -7.47 3.78 3.10
C LEU A 87 -6.28 4.55 3.69
N GLU A 88 -6.44 5.16 4.85
CA GLU A 88 -5.38 5.90 5.54
C GLU A 88 -4.26 4.98 6.01
N TRP A 89 -4.57 3.72 6.33
CA TRP A 89 -3.56 2.80 6.83
C TRP A 89 -2.65 2.28 5.72
N LEU A 90 -1.44 2.84 5.61
CA LEU A 90 -0.43 2.49 4.61
C LEU A 90 -0.07 1.00 4.62
N TRP A 91 0.00 0.40 5.82
CA TRP A 91 0.49 -0.94 6.06
C TRP A 91 -0.61 -2.02 6.05
N SER A 92 -1.61 -1.84 5.19
CA SER A 92 -2.71 -2.79 4.95
C SER A 92 -2.75 -3.26 3.49
N SER A 93 -3.11 -4.53 3.26
CA SER A 93 -3.37 -5.07 1.92
C SER A 93 -4.70 -4.56 1.37
N TYR A 94 -5.48 -3.83 2.18
CA TYR A 94 -6.66 -3.12 1.71
C TYR A 94 -6.33 -2.13 0.59
N ARG A 95 -5.21 -1.40 0.70
CA ARG A 95 -4.73 -0.52 -0.37
C ARG A 95 -4.37 -1.29 -1.64
N GLU A 96 -3.86 -2.51 -1.52
CA GLU A 96 -3.58 -3.40 -2.66
C GLU A 96 -4.87 -3.81 -3.37
N ALA A 97 -5.91 -4.17 -2.61
CA ALA A 97 -7.24 -4.48 -3.14
C ALA A 97 -7.85 -3.29 -3.90
N MET A 98 -7.59 -2.07 -3.45
CA MET A 98 -8.04 -0.84 -4.10
C MET A 98 -7.17 -0.40 -5.28
N GLY A 99 -6.00 -1.02 -5.47
CA GLY A 99 -5.02 -0.63 -6.50
C GLY A 99 -4.16 0.57 -6.13
N ALA A 100 -4.14 0.98 -4.86
CA ALA A 100 -3.39 2.12 -4.32
C ALA A 100 -1.99 1.76 -3.80
N ALA A 101 -1.47 0.60 -4.21
CA ALA A 101 -0.13 0.13 -3.87
C ALA A 101 0.40 -0.77 -4.99
N VAL A 102 1.71 -0.71 -5.22
CA VAL A 102 2.40 -1.56 -6.21
C VAL A 102 2.45 -3.00 -5.71
N VAL A 103 1.94 -3.91 -6.53
CA VAL A 103 1.84 -5.35 -6.26
C VAL A 103 2.24 -6.14 -7.49
N SER A 104 2.87 -7.30 -7.29
CA SER A 104 3.46 -8.08 -8.38
C SER A 104 2.47 -8.74 -9.36
N LYS A 105 1.15 -8.72 -9.07
CA LYS A 105 0.05 -9.31 -9.86
C LYS A 105 -1.30 -8.66 -9.50
N ASP A 106 -2.36 -8.95 -10.26
CA ASP A 106 -3.74 -8.51 -9.99
C ASP A 106 -4.27 -9.01 -8.62
N PHE A 107 -3.92 -8.28 -7.57
CA PHE A 107 -4.33 -8.59 -6.19
C PHE A 107 -5.85 -8.49 -6.05
N GLY A 108 -6.47 -7.48 -6.66
CA GLY A 108 -7.92 -7.28 -6.62
C GLY A 108 -8.70 -8.45 -7.22
N GLY A 109 -8.29 -8.94 -8.39
CA GLY A 109 -8.90 -10.12 -9.01
C GLY A 109 -8.70 -11.40 -8.21
N ARG A 110 -7.49 -11.65 -7.68
CA ARG A 110 -7.26 -12.81 -6.80
C ARG A 110 -8.12 -12.76 -5.55
N LEU A 111 -8.23 -11.59 -4.93
CA LEU A 111 -9.08 -11.41 -3.75
C LEU A 111 -10.57 -11.60 -4.11
N ALA A 112 -11.03 -11.06 -5.24
CA ALA A 112 -12.38 -11.28 -5.72
C ALA A 112 -12.69 -12.78 -5.88
N GLN A 113 -11.77 -13.52 -6.49
CA GLN A 113 -11.85 -14.97 -6.64
C GLN A 113 -11.91 -15.70 -5.29
N SER A 114 -11.00 -15.39 -4.35
CA SER A 114 -11.00 -15.99 -3.01
C SER A 114 -12.30 -15.71 -2.25
N LEU A 115 -12.89 -14.53 -2.44
CA LEU A 115 -14.15 -14.14 -1.81
C LEU A 115 -15.39 -14.63 -2.58
N ARG A 116 -15.22 -15.31 -3.72
CA ARG A 116 -16.29 -15.72 -4.65
C ARG A 116 -17.17 -14.55 -5.10
N LEU A 117 -16.55 -13.42 -5.39
CA LEU A 117 -17.20 -12.20 -5.86
C LEU A 117 -16.83 -11.93 -7.33
N SER A 118 -17.75 -11.29 -8.06
CA SER A 118 -17.48 -10.83 -9.43
C SER A 118 -16.33 -9.83 -9.47
N HIS A 119 -15.44 -9.98 -10.45
CA HIS A 119 -14.32 -9.06 -10.72
C HIS A 119 -14.84 -7.69 -11.19
N ALA A 120 -15.88 -7.66 -12.02
CA ALA A 120 -16.43 -6.43 -12.59
C ALA A 120 -17.00 -5.54 -11.48
N GLY A 121 -16.42 -4.37 -11.25
CA GLY A 121 -16.83 -3.46 -10.16
C GLY A 121 -16.45 -3.95 -8.75
N PHE A 122 -15.54 -4.92 -8.63
CA PHE A 122 -15.09 -5.46 -7.34
C PHE A 122 -14.66 -4.36 -6.37
N ARG A 123 -13.77 -3.45 -6.79
CA ARG A 123 -13.20 -2.39 -5.93
C ARG A 123 -14.28 -1.52 -5.30
N VAL A 124 -15.29 -1.11 -6.07
CA VAL A 124 -16.39 -0.26 -5.57
C VAL A 124 -17.23 -1.00 -4.54
N ARG A 125 -17.67 -2.23 -4.84
CA ARG A 125 -18.48 -3.03 -3.91
C ARG A 125 -17.70 -3.42 -2.65
N PHE A 126 -16.43 -3.78 -2.81
CA PHE A 126 -15.55 -4.13 -1.70
C PHE A 126 -15.28 -2.91 -0.81
N HIS A 127 -15.02 -1.73 -1.39
CA HIS A 127 -14.87 -0.50 -0.63
C HIS A 127 -16.14 -0.13 0.14
N SER A 128 -17.31 -0.18 -0.50
CA SER A 128 -18.60 0.07 0.17
C SER A 128 -18.83 -0.90 1.33
N TYR A 129 -18.56 -2.20 1.12
CA TYR A 129 -18.68 -3.22 2.17
C TYR A 129 -17.76 -2.96 3.36
N VAL A 130 -16.52 -2.54 3.13
CA VAL A 130 -15.55 -2.29 4.20
C VAL A 130 -15.81 -0.94 4.90
N SER A 131 -15.91 0.15 4.13
CA SER A 131 -16.08 1.51 4.65
C SER A 131 -17.42 1.76 5.33
N GLY A 132 -18.49 1.03 4.95
CA GLY A 132 -19.80 1.08 5.60
C GLY A 132 -19.87 0.40 6.98
N ASP A 133 -18.74 0.15 7.64
CA ASP A 133 -18.72 -0.37 9.01
C ASP A 133 -18.96 0.75 10.02
N PRO A 134 -19.67 0.48 11.14
CA PRO A 134 -19.83 1.47 12.21
C PRO A 134 -18.51 2.00 12.78
N SER A 135 -17.41 1.24 12.68
CA SER A 135 -16.07 1.71 13.10
C SER A 135 -15.41 2.72 12.15
N VAL A 136 -16.03 3.04 11.02
CA VAL A 136 -15.58 4.05 10.05
C VAL A 136 -16.66 5.10 9.88
N LYS A 137 -17.71 4.75 9.12
CA LYS A 137 -18.88 5.59 8.87
C LYS A 137 -20.00 4.68 8.37
N VAL A 138 -21.17 4.68 9.02
CA VAL A 138 -22.29 3.80 8.64
C VAL A 138 -22.71 3.99 7.18
N ALA A 139 -22.67 5.23 6.67
CA ALA A 139 -22.97 5.55 5.28
C ALA A 139 -21.86 5.12 4.28
N GLY A 140 -20.71 4.67 4.78
CA GLY A 140 -19.50 4.44 4.00
C GLY A 140 -18.81 5.73 3.56
N THR A 141 -17.74 5.54 2.81
CA THR A 141 -16.96 6.61 2.19
C THR A 141 -16.91 6.40 0.67
N PRO A 142 -16.69 7.46 -0.13
CA PRO A 142 -16.53 7.29 -1.57
C PRO A 142 -15.27 6.46 -1.89
N PRO A 143 -15.27 5.65 -2.95
CA PRO A 143 -14.07 4.97 -3.41
C PRO A 143 -13.00 6.00 -3.82
N PRO A 144 -11.70 5.66 -3.73
CA PRO A 144 -10.65 6.57 -4.15
C PRO A 144 -10.71 6.80 -5.67
N ILE A 145 -10.39 8.02 -6.08
CA ILE A 145 -10.45 8.48 -7.47
C ILE A 145 -9.02 8.85 -7.90
N PRO A 146 -8.54 8.41 -9.08
CA PRO A 146 -7.22 8.81 -9.56
C PRO A 146 -7.18 10.29 -9.94
N ALA A 147 -6.05 10.93 -9.66
CA ALA A 147 -5.77 12.26 -10.18
C ALA A 147 -5.75 12.23 -11.71
N SER A 148 -6.44 13.19 -12.33
CA SER A 148 -6.44 13.32 -13.78
C SER A 148 -5.12 13.95 -14.24
N PRO A 149 -4.44 13.38 -15.26
CA PRO A 149 -3.24 14.00 -15.80
C PRO A 149 -3.56 15.32 -16.50
N HIS A 150 -2.80 16.37 -16.18
CA HIS A 150 -2.95 17.68 -16.80
C HIS A 150 -1.59 18.25 -17.24
N VAL A 151 -1.62 19.09 -18.28
CA VAL A 151 -0.42 19.77 -18.80
C VAL A 151 0.10 20.79 -17.78
N TRP A 152 -0.81 21.37 -16.98
CA TRP A 152 -0.50 22.31 -15.91
C TRP A 152 -0.43 21.58 -14.57
N ALA A 153 0.49 22.02 -13.71
CA ALA A 153 0.66 21.43 -12.38
C ALA A 153 -0.44 21.90 -11.42
N GLU A 154 -1.47 21.09 -11.24
CA GLU A 154 -2.51 21.30 -10.23
C GLU A 154 -2.06 20.84 -8.84
N HIS A 155 -1.23 19.80 -8.79
CA HIS A 155 -0.59 19.29 -7.58
C HIS A 155 0.84 19.79 -7.44
N SER A 156 1.25 20.10 -6.22
CA SER A 156 2.64 20.43 -5.91
C SER A 156 3.55 19.24 -6.19
N ILE A 157 4.81 19.52 -6.55
CA ILE A 157 5.82 18.48 -6.76
C ILE A 157 6.02 17.58 -5.53
N THR A 158 5.78 18.12 -4.33
CA THR A 158 5.85 17.38 -3.07
C THR A 158 4.67 16.42 -2.88
N GLU A 159 3.46 16.81 -3.30
CA GLU A 159 2.30 15.89 -3.30
C GLU A 159 2.52 14.75 -4.29
N VAL A 160 3.04 15.05 -5.48
CA VAL A 160 3.42 14.03 -6.47
C VAL A 160 4.45 13.05 -5.89
N LEU A 161 5.47 13.56 -5.18
CA LEU A 161 6.43 12.71 -4.49
C LEU A 161 5.77 11.84 -3.41
N ARG A 162 4.92 12.44 -2.56
CA ARG A 162 4.22 11.69 -1.49
C ARG A 162 3.32 10.60 -2.07
N ALA A 163 2.56 10.88 -3.12
CA ALA A 163 1.73 9.89 -3.79
C ALA A 163 2.57 8.74 -4.38
N SER A 164 3.68 9.06 -5.05
CA SER A 164 4.63 8.07 -5.58
C SER A 164 5.23 7.19 -4.47
N ALA A 165 5.59 7.82 -3.34
CA ALA A 165 6.14 7.16 -2.17
C ALA A 165 5.10 6.25 -1.49
N ALA A 166 3.86 6.72 -1.36
CA ALA A 166 2.75 5.95 -0.79
C ALA A 166 2.43 4.71 -1.63
N ALA A 167 2.39 4.83 -2.95
CA ALA A 167 2.16 3.71 -3.86
C ALA A 167 3.23 2.61 -3.71
N LEU A 168 4.48 2.98 -3.46
CA LEU A 168 5.58 2.04 -3.24
C LEU A 168 5.78 1.63 -1.78
N ARG A 169 5.08 2.28 -0.83
CA ARG A 169 5.31 2.21 0.62
C ARG A 169 6.76 2.51 1.02
N LEU A 170 7.35 3.53 0.42
CA LEU A 170 8.72 4.00 0.66
C LEU A 170 8.73 5.38 1.30
N HIS A 171 9.82 5.74 1.96
CA HIS A 171 9.94 7.08 2.52
C HIS A 171 10.24 8.10 1.40
N PRO A 172 9.61 9.29 1.37
CA PRO A 172 9.83 10.29 0.31
C PRO A 172 11.30 10.67 0.08
N SER A 173 12.15 10.62 1.11
CA SER A 173 13.58 10.92 0.97
C SER A 173 14.33 9.94 0.06
N GLU A 174 13.81 8.72 -0.12
CA GLU A 174 14.43 7.69 -0.97
C GLU A 174 14.47 8.07 -2.45
N VAL A 175 13.73 9.10 -2.88
CA VAL A 175 13.80 9.65 -4.25
C VAL A 175 15.23 10.09 -4.61
N ARG A 176 16.03 10.44 -3.60
CA ARG A 176 17.43 10.84 -3.74
C ARG A 176 18.39 9.66 -3.90
N HIS A 177 17.92 8.42 -3.79
CA HIS A 177 18.71 7.22 -4.03
C HIS A 177 18.27 6.51 -5.31
N ARG A 178 19.17 5.72 -5.91
CA ARG A 178 18.82 4.92 -7.09
C ARG A 178 17.82 3.86 -6.67
N GLY A 179 16.61 3.88 -7.25
CA GLY A 179 15.56 2.94 -6.90
C GLY A 179 14.24 3.22 -7.60
N PRO A 180 13.21 2.40 -7.34
CA PRO A 180 11.91 2.49 -8.00
C PRO A 180 11.18 3.80 -7.71
N LEU A 181 11.33 4.38 -6.51
CA LEU A 181 10.69 5.65 -6.16
C LEU A 181 11.13 6.79 -7.07
N ARG A 182 12.43 6.91 -7.33
CA ARG A 182 12.95 7.96 -8.21
C ARG A 182 12.39 7.83 -9.63
N ILE A 183 12.31 6.60 -10.14
CA ILE A 183 11.79 6.34 -11.49
C ILE A 183 10.30 6.71 -11.52
N LEU A 184 9.50 6.15 -10.61
CA LEU A 184 8.06 6.43 -10.52
C LEU A 184 7.77 7.93 -10.38
N PHE A 185 8.46 8.60 -9.44
CA PHE A 185 8.31 10.03 -9.20
C PHE A 185 8.61 10.87 -10.44
N VAL A 186 9.69 10.59 -11.18
CA VAL A 186 10.05 11.37 -12.38
C VAL A 186 8.98 11.26 -13.47
N HIS A 187 8.43 10.06 -13.69
CA HIS A 187 7.32 9.90 -14.64
C HIS A 187 6.04 10.56 -14.15
N MET A 188 5.69 10.40 -12.87
CA MET A 188 4.53 11.05 -12.25
C MET A 188 4.63 12.57 -12.30
N ALA A 189 5.81 13.14 -12.04
CA ALA A 189 6.05 14.57 -12.12
C ALA A 189 5.80 15.08 -13.54
N LYS A 190 6.38 14.45 -14.57
CA LYS A 190 6.11 14.82 -15.97
C LYS A 190 4.62 14.69 -16.33
N ARG A 191 3.97 13.61 -15.88
CA ARG A 191 2.55 13.32 -16.14
C ARG A 191 1.61 14.37 -15.55
N HIS A 192 1.99 15.00 -14.42
CA HIS A 192 1.23 16.02 -13.71
C HIS A 192 1.85 17.42 -13.86
N GLY A 193 2.35 17.74 -15.04
CA GLY A 193 2.76 19.10 -15.43
C GLY A 193 4.18 19.55 -15.00
N TRP A 194 4.92 18.74 -14.25
CA TRP A 194 6.29 19.05 -13.81
C TRP A 194 7.35 18.60 -14.82
N GLY A 195 7.34 19.19 -16.03
CA GLY A 195 8.23 18.80 -17.14
C GLY A 195 9.64 19.39 -17.12
N ARG A 196 9.97 20.32 -16.22
CA ARG A 196 11.27 21.01 -16.20
C ARG A 196 12.39 20.07 -15.74
N ILE A 197 13.16 19.54 -16.69
CA ILE A 197 14.24 18.57 -16.45
C ILE A 197 15.24 19.01 -15.37
N LYS A 198 15.68 20.28 -15.39
CA LYS A 198 16.64 20.81 -14.39
C LYS A 198 16.08 20.75 -12.96
N LEU A 199 14.80 21.06 -12.79
CA LEU A 199 14.14 21.02 -11.49
C LEU A 199 14.04 19.58 -10.96
N LEU A 200 13.64 18.64 -11.82
CA LEU A 200 13.58 17.21 -11.45
C LEU A 200 14.97 16.66 -11.10
N ALA A 201 16.00 17.08 -11.83
CA ALA A 201 17.38 16.69 -11.59
C ALA A 201 17.86 17.18 -10.20
N GLU A 202 17.59 18.44 -9.87
CA GLU A 202 17.90 19.02 -8.56
C GLU A 202 17.16 18.31 -7.42
N PHE A 203 15.87 18.07 -7.60
CA PHE A 203 15.01 17.44 -6.60
C PHE A 203 15.43 16.00 -6.30
N CYS A 204 15.77 15.22 -7.33
CA CYS A 204 16.23 13.84 -7.23
C CYS A 204 17.74 13.70 -6.90
N LYS A 205 18.50 14.81 -6.87
CA LYS A 205 19.97 14.82 -6.73
C LYS A 205 20.67 13.97 -7.81
N ILE A 206 20.32 14.19 -9.07
CA ILE A 206 20.91 13.53 -10.24
C ILE A 206 21.20 14.54 -11.36
N THR A 207 21.81 14.09 -12.46
CA THR A 207 22.04 14.94 -13.64
C THR A 207 20.78 15.05 -14.52
N SER A 208 20.68 16.12 -15.31
CA SER A 208 19.61 16.28 -16.31
C SER A 208 19.59 15.12 -17.32
N CYS A 209 20.76 14.61 -17.72
CA CYS A 209 20.86 13.45 -18.60
C CYS A 209 20.26 12.19 -17.96
N ALA A 210 20.41 12.00 -16.64
CA ALA A 210 19.80 10.86 -15.95
C ALA A 210 18.26 10.97 -15.93
N VAL A 211 17.70 12.17 -15.74
CA VAL A 211 16.24 12.40 -15.85
C VAL A 211 15.75 12.07 -17.26
N ILE A 212 16.46 12.54 -18.30
CA ILE A 212 16.11 12.26 -19.70
C ILE A 212 16.12 10.75 -19.96
N LYS A 213 17.14 10.03 -19.48
CA LYS A 213 17.21 8.57 -19.59
C LYS A 213 16.02 7.89 -18.92
N ILE A 214 15.65 8.29 -17.70
CA ILE A 214 14.48 7.76 -17.00
C ILE A 214 13.23 7.93 -17.88
N LEU A 215 12.96 9.16 -18.34
CA LEU A 215 11.78 9.49 -19.13
C LEU A 215 11.73 8.85 -20.53
N HIS A 216 12.85 8.32 -21.02
CA HIS A 216 12.92 7.61 -22.30
C HIS A 216 12.47 6.15 -22.18
N TYR A 217 12.58 5.54 -20.99
CA TYR A 217 12.08 4.19 -20.76
C TYR A 217 10.55 4.17 -20.67
N SER A 218 9.98 2.96 -20.77
CA SER A 218 8.55 2.73 -20.62
C SER A 218 8.04 3.16 -19.24
N SER A 219 6.75 3.45 -19.17
CA SER A 219 6.09 3.87 -17.92
C SER A 219 6.35 2.85 -16.81
N PRO A 220 6.80 3.28 -15.62
CA PRO A 220 7.11 2.35 -14.54
C PRO A 220 5.85 1.68 -14.00
N GLU A 221 6.05 0.49 -13.42
CA GLU A 221 5.02 -0.15 -12.60
C GLU A 221 4.60 0.79 -11.47
N GLY A 222 3.28 0.89 -11.23
CA GLY A 222 2.74 1.70 -10.15
C GLY A 222 2.29 3.10 -10.50
N ILE A 223 2.35 3.53 -11.77
CA ILE A 223 1.77 4.81 -12.21
C ILE A 223 0.29 4.93 -11.82
N ASP A 224 -0.53 3.93 -12.12
CA ASP A 224 -1.96 3.98 -11.79
C ASP A 224 -2.21 4.02 -10.27
N ALA A 225 -1.37 3.32 -9.51
CA ALA A 225 -1.43 3.34 -8.06
C ALA A 225 -1.03 4.71 -7.49
N ALA A 226 -0.04 5.37 -8.10
CA ALA A 226 0.39 6.70 -7.71
C ALA A 226 -0.63 7.78 -8.12
N ASP A 227 -1.28 7.66 -9.29
CA ASP A 227 -2.41 8.51 -9.68
C ASP A 227 -3.57 8.37 -8.66
N LEU A 228 -3.88 7.14 -8.24
CA LEU A 228 -4.89 6.89 -7.21
C LEU A 228 -4.50 7.52 -5.86
N CYS A 229 -3.23 7.42 -5.46
CA CYS A 229 -2.74 8.05 -4.24
C CYS A 229 -2.74 9.58 -4.33
N LEU A 230 -2.51 10.15 -5.51
CA LEU A 230 -2.49 11.60 -5.71
C LEU A 230 -3.91 12.19 -5.67
N GLY A 231 -4.90 11.47 -6.20
CA GLY A 231 -6.29 11.92 -6.26
C GLY A 231 -7.08 11.73 -4.97
N ASP A 232 -6.52 11.06 -3.96
CA ASP A 232 -7.18 10.85 -2.67
C ASP A 232 -6.26 11.10 -1.48
N VAL A 233 -6.57 12.15 -0.71
CA VAL A 233 -5.77 12.58 0.45
C VAL A 233 -5.62 11.49 1.50
N ARG A 234 -6.61 10.58 1.65
CA ARG A 234 -6.53 9.46 2.60
C ARG A 234 -5.34 8.56 2.28
N LEU A 235 -4.96 8.42 1.02
CA LEU A 235 -3.86 7.56 0.61
C LEU A 235 -2.47 8.18 0.85
N THR A 236 -2.39 9.44 1.27
CA THR A 236 -1.13 10.17 1.50
C THR A 236 -1.01 10.80 2.89
N SER A 237 -2.11 10.97 3.62
CA SER A 237 -2.19 11.57 4.96
C SER A 237 -1.29 10.87 5.99
N ALA A 238 -1.19 9.54 5.92
CA ALA A 238 -0.46 8.73 6.89
C ALA A 238 1.07 8.74 6.75
N LEU A 239 1.64 9.34 5.69
CA LEU A 239 3.11 9.35 5.50
C LEU A 239 3.84 10.24 6.53
N LYS A 240 3.16 11.15 7.24
CA LYS A 240 3.79 11.94 8.31
C LYS A 240 3.93 11.17 9.63
N GLU A 241 2.99 10.29 9.97
CA GLU A 241 2.93 9.64 11.29
C GLU A 241 3.27 8.13 11.23
N SER A 242 2.98 7.46 10.10
CA SER A 242 3.16 6.00 10.00
C SER A 242 4.60 5.53 9.86
N PHE A 243 5.51 6.40 9.40
CA PHE A 243 6.94 6.10 9.43
C PHE A 243 7.52 6.24 10.83
N ASP A 244 7.00 7.17 11.64
CA ASP A 244 7.44 7.35 13.03
C ASP A 244 6.88 6.25 13.95
N LEU A 245 5.71 5.69 13.64
CA LEU A 245 5.17 4.53 14.36
C LEU A 245 5.95 3.22 14.10
N LEU A 246 6.67 3.13 12.98
CA LEU A 246 7.47 1.95 12.58
C LEU A 246 8.99 2.19 12.55
N ASN A 247 9.48 3.40 12.84
CA ASN A 247 10.89 3.71 13.15
C ASN A 247 11.12 3.88 14.65
#